data_AF-A0A916NRF7-F1
#
_entry.id   AF-A0A916NRF7-F1
#
_cell.length_a   1.000
_cell.length_b   1.000
_cell.length_c   1.000
_cell.angle_alpha   90.00
_cell.angle_beta   90.00
_cell.angle_gamma   90.00
#
_symmetry.space_group_name_H-M   'P 1'
#
loop_
_entity.id
_entity.type
_entity.pdbx_description
1 polymer ?
#
loop_
_entity_poly.entity_id
_entity_poly.type
_entity_poly.pdbx_seq_one_letter_code
_entity_poly.pdbx_strand_id
1 'polypeptide(L)'
;MDPRERFEDVIALYYDRIKRYLSLKIDAQSAEDLTQLTFIKAYENYHAFNSESTLFTWLFKIANNNLKNEYRRKHRNHKSIVEIEQHHTFVSFEFTENVELRIDISMALASLNELDREIISLHYDGGFKLFEISEMVGLSLSAVKNRLYRALKKLNQQFHYDVEVNTAPSAAAFIHLISAEHSAGSDSAHKQVYQNIIDHMSLKVGQIFNLVKFKPSKKITIEIYENLQAFHLAVNEPNAPNWFMGVVEGNTIKITSPLQPGPEHTYESILKSVVHLFTICLVKEINPATPKWIYQGLGGYQAQLMTERYINKSIVQLVKQGLIPSLEDLSDNSWEFETKKGFQFSYTLVEFVLKQYGSTFLNKLIRSPSDFENIFGCTASDFCHKWKESLADRFRE
;
A
#
# COMPACT_ATOMS: atom_id res chain seq x y z
N MET A 1 8.81 15.06 40.60
CA MET A 1 9.49 15.22 39.31
C MET A 1 9.58 16.69 39.00
N ASP A 2 10.79 17.19 38.92
CA ASP A 2 11.07 18.58 38.51
C ASP A 2 10.50 18.79 37.09
N PRO A 3 9.80 19.91 36.78
CA PRO A 3 9.46 20.28 35.41
C PRO A 3 10.64 20.20 34.43
N ARG A 4 11.88 20.36 34.92
CA ARG A 4 13.13 20.25 34.14
C ARG A 4 13.41 18.81 33.71
N GLU A 5 13.31 17.84 34.62
CA GLU A 5 13.51 16.40 34.33
C GLU A 5 12.51 15.91 33.28
N ARG A 6 11.28 16.43 33.27
CA ARG A 6 10.25 16.06 32.29
C ARG A 6 10.51 16.61 30.88
N PHE A 7 11.27 17.70 30.73
CA PHE A 7 11.55 18.28 29.42
C PHE A 7 12.83 17.70 28.78
N GLU A 8 13.76 17.21 29.60
CA GLU A 8 14.93 16.46 29.10
C GLU A 8 14.50 15.22 28.30
N ASP A 9 13.47 14.49 28.76
CA ASP A 9 12.87 13.38 28.02
C ASP A 9 12.27 13.82 26.66
N VAL A 10 11.72 15.03 26.61
CA VAL A 10 11.15 15.62 25.38
C VAL A 10 12.25 15.94 24.38
N ILE A 11 13.38 16.49 24.86
CA ILE A 11 14.57 16.72 24.03
C ILE A 11 15.08 15.38 23.50
N ALA A 12 15.33 14.41 24.38
CA ALA A 12 15.85 13.09 24.00
C ALA A 12 14.98 12.38 22.95
N LEU A 13 13.65 12.53 23.04
CA LEU A 13 12.72 11.86 22.13
C LEU A 13 12.57 12.55 20.77
N TYR A 14 12.72 13.88 20.69
CA TYR A 14 12.32 14.65 19.51
C TYR A 14 13.43 15.48 18.86
N TYR A 15 14.60 15.64 19.49
CA TYR A 15 15.68 16.49 18.96
C TYR A 15 16.09 16.08 17.54
N ASP A 16 16.45 14.82 17.35
CA ASP A 16 16.87 14.30 16.05
C ASP A 16 15.77 14.35 15.01
N ARG A 17 14.50 14.18 15.42
CA ARG A 17 13.35 14.26 14.50
C ARG A 17 13.15 15.67 13.98
N ILE A 18 13.23 16.68 14.85
CA ILE A 18 13.12 18.10 14.47
C ILE A 18 14.33 18.53 13.64
N LYS A 19 15.54 18.12 14.04
CA LYS A 19 16.76 18.37 13.28
C LYS A 19 16.69 17.80 11.88
N ARG A 20 16.21 16.56 11.75
CA ARG A 20 16.02 15.91 10.43
C ARG A 20 15.06 16.71 9.57
N TYR A 21 13.90 17.10 10.11
CA TYR A 21 12.96 17.97 9.38
C TYR A 21 13.61 19.28 8.90
N LEU A 22 14.35 19.98 9.76
CA LEU A 22 14.99 21.24 9.40
C LEU A 22 16.12 21.04 8.38
N SER A 23 16.87 19.94 8.49
CA SER A 23 17.95 19.59 7.54
C SER A 23 17.44 19.27 6.14
N LEU A 24 16.15 18.90 6.00
CA LEU A 24 15.50 18.77 4.68
C LEU A 24 15.24 20.13 4.00
N LYS A 25 15.32 21.23 4.76
CA LYS A 25 14.84 22.55 4.33
C LYS A 25 15.95 23.61 4.24
N ILE A 26 17.03 23.44 5.00
CA ILE A 26 18.16 24.39 5.10
C ILE A 26 19.49 23.65 5.30
N ASP A 27 20.59 24.37 5.16
CA ASP A 27 21.94 23.86 5.40
C ASP A 27 22.09 23.29 6.82
N ALA A 28 22.98 22.30 6.98
CA ALA A 28 23.14 21.53 8.21
C ALA A 28 23.47 22.41 9.42
N GLN A 29 24.26 23.46 9.25
CA GLN A 29 24.60 24.39 10.33
C GLN A 29 23.37 25.18 10.77
N SER A 30 22.65 25.79 9.83
CA SER A 30 21.41 26.50 10.14
C SER A 30 20.32 25.57 10.69
N ALA A 31 20.28 24.31 10.25
CA ALA A 31 19.36 23.31 10.77
C ALA A 31 19.64 22.99 12.24
N GLU A 32 20.91 22.83 12.62
CA GLU A 32 21.33 22.64 14.01
C GLU A 32 20.94 23.84 14.87
N ASP A 33 21.27 25.05 14.42
CA ASP A 33 20.97 26.29 15.15
C ASP A 33 19.45 26.48 15.35
N LEU A 34 18.65 26.23 14.30
CA LEU A 34 17.19 26.32 14.40
C LEU A 34 16.60 25.19 15.26
N THR A 35 17.23 24.01 15.32
CA THR A 35 16.81 22.94 16.21
C THR A 35 16.99 23.37 17.66
N GLN A 36 18.17 23.87 18.02
CA GLN A 36 18.44 24.38 19.36
C GLN A 36 17.46 25.50 19.74
N LEU A 37 17.27 26.47 18.84
CA LEU A 37 16.31 27.56 19.04
C LEU A 37 14.87 27.05 19.23
N THR A 38 14.49 25.98 18.55
CA THR A 38 13.17 25.36 18.70
C THR A 38 13.00 24.80 20.10
N PHE A 39 13.97 24.05 20.61
CA PHE A 39 13.87 23.46 21.96
C PHE A 39 14.00 24.51 23.06
N ILE A 40 14.78 25.58 22.88
CA ILE A 40 14.81 26.72 23.81
C ILE A 40 13.43 27.36 23.91
N LYS A 41 12.81 27.72 22.77
CA LYS A 41 11.47 28.30 22.76
C LYS A 41 10.40 27.35 23.29
N ALA A 42 10.53 26.06 22.98
CA ALA A 42 9.63 25.05 23.51
C ALA A 42 9.77 24.92 25.02
N TYR A 43 10.98 24.95 25.58
CA TYR A 43 11.19 24.95 27.03
C TYR A 43 10.55 26.17 27.69
N GLU A 44 10.79 27.36 27.15
CA GLU A 44 10.20 28.61 27.66
C GLU A 44 8.67 28.59 27.65
N ASN A 45 8.06 27.98 26.63
CA ASN A 45 6.61 27.95 26.44
C ASN A 45 5.95 26.63 26.87
N TYR A 46 6.70 25.71 27.51
CA TYR A 46 6.19 24.39 27.85
C TYR A 46 5.00 24.44 28.80
N HIS A 47 4.99 25.41 29.71
CA HIS A 47 3.89 25.66 30.65
C HIS A 47 2.56 26.03 29.96
N ALA A 48 2.60 26.51 28.72
CA ALA A 48 1.43 26.90 27.94
C ALA A 48 0.91 25.78 27.01
N PHE A 49 1.58 24.62 26.99
CA PHE A 49 1.12 23.47 26.19
C PHE A 49 -0.12 22.84 26.85
N ASN A 50 -1.26 22.95 26.17
CA ASN A 50 -2.59 22.54 26.66
C ASN A 50 -3.06 21.16 26.15
N SER A 51 -2.19 20.39 25.48
CA SER A 51 -2.50 19.06 24.93
C SER A 51 -3.63 19.01 23.88
N GLU A 52 -3.97 20.13 23.25
CA GLU A 52 -4.90 20.16 22.10
C GLU A 52 -4.33 19.55 20.81
N SER A 53 -3.03 19.28 20.79
CA SER A 53 -2.34 18.54 19.72
C SER A 53 -1.30 17.60 20.34
N THR A 54 -0.72 16.70 19.55
CA THR A 54 0.39 15.89 20.06
C THR A 54 1.58 16.80 20.41
N LEU A 55 2.36 16.39 21.40
CA LEU A 55 3.57 17.14 21.80
C LEU A 55 4.52 17.37 20.62
N PHE A 56 4.61 16.38 19.73
CA PHE A 56 5.40 16.49 18.51
C PHE A 56 4.84 17.52 17.52
N THR A 57 3.51 17.56 17.32
CA THR A 57 2.84 18.54 16.46
C THR A 57 3.08 19.98 16.96
N TRP A 58 3.07 20.17 18.27
CA TRP A 58 3.36 21.46 18.89
C TRP A 58 4.83 21.88 18.71
N LEU A 59 5.79 20.99 18.97
CA LEU A 59 7.22 21.24 18.73
C LEU A 59 7.49 21.56 17.25
N PHE A 60 6.85 20.84 16.34
CA PHE A 60 6.96 21.08 14.92
C PHE A 60 6.45 22.47 14.54
N LYS A 61 5.34 22.93 15.10
CA LYS A 61 4.81 24.27 14.84
C LYS A 61 5.81 25.36 15.22
N ILE A 62 6.52 25.19 16.33
CA ILE A 62 7.60 26.09 16.77
C ILE A 62 8.76 26.04 15.75
N ALA A 63 9.20 24.85 15.36
CA ALA A 63 10.26 24.66 14.37
C ALA A 63 9.94 25.31 13.02
N ASN A 64 8.72 25.08 12.52
CA ASN A 64 8.26 25.64 11.24
C ASN A 64 8.15 27.16 11.28
N ASN A 65 7.73 27.74 12.42
CA ASN A 65 7.71 29.19 12.60
C ASN A 65 9.12 29.78 12.62
N ASN A 66 10.07 29.12 13.28
CA ASN A 66 11.48 29.51 13.27
C ASN A 66 12.05 29.47 11.85
N LEU A 67 11.77 28.41 11.10
CA LEU A 67 12.17 28.25 9.70
C LEU A 67 11.60 29.35 8.79
N LYS A 68 10.29 29.65 8.92
CA LYS A 68 9.66 30.75 8.17
C LYS A 68 10.29 32.11 8.49
N ASN A 69 10.64 32.36 9.74
CA ASN A 69 11.32 33.59 10.14
C ASN A 69 12.74 33.66 9.58
N GLU A 70 13.45 32.53 9.54
CA GLU A 70 14.77 32.44 8.92
C GLU A 70 14.73 32.76 7.43
N TYR A 71 13.77 32.19 6.69
CA TYR A 71 13.58 32.53 5.27
C TYR A 71 13.27 34.02 5.07
N ARG A 72 12.41 34.60 5.90
CA ARG A 72 12.12 36.04 5.85
C ARG A 72 13.36 36.90 6.14
N ARG A 73 14.25 36.45 7.04
CA ARG A 73 15.50 37.13 7.36
C ARG A 73 16.48 37.08 6.20
N LYS A 74 16.73 35.89 5.64
CA LYS A 74 17.60 35.71 4.47
C LYS A 74 17.09 36.51 3.26
N HIS A 75 15.78 36.55 3.03
CA HIS A 75 15.15 37.35 1.96
C HIS A 75 15.28 38.87 2.16
N ARG A 76 15.26 39.37 3.40
CA ARG A 76 15.48 40.80 3.67
C ARG A 76 16.94 41.21 3.45
N ASN A 77 17.89 40.31 3.72
CA ASN A 77 19.32 40.57 3.58
C ASN A 77 19.83 40.46 2.12
N HIS A 78 19.09 39.82 1.22
CA HIS A 78 19.45 39.59 -0.20
C HIS A 78 18.83 40.60 -1.19
N LYS A 79 18.33 41.76 -0.75
CA LYS A 79 17.72 42.78 -1.64
C LYS A 79 18.70 43.57 -2.53
N SER A 80 19.84 42.99 -2.89
CA SER A 80 20.71 43.51 -3.94
C SER A 80 21.16 42.36 -4.82
N ILE A 81 20.80 42.45 -6.11
CA ILE A 81 21.18 41.59 -7.24
C ILE A 81 20.20 40.43 -7.55
N VAL A 82 19.37 40.72 -8.56
CA VAL A 82 18.63 39.82 -9.48
C VAL A 82 17.47 39.02 -8.89
N GLU A 83 16.31 39.15 -9.56
CA GLU A 83 15.15 38.26 -9.43
C GLU A 83 15.59 36.81 -9.64
N ILE A 84 15.88 36.13 -8.55
CA ILE A 84 15.91 34.67 -8.53
C ILE A 84 14.50 34.24 -8.11
N GLU A 85 13.59 34.18 -9.08
CA GLU A 85 12.56 33.14 -9.04
C GLU A 85 13.29 31.80 -8.91
N GLN A 86 12.76 30.90 -8.08
CA GLN A 86 13.33 29.60 -7.70
C GLN A 86 14.40 29.72 -6.61
N HIS A 87 14.15 29.14 -5.44
CA HIS A 87 15.12 28.33 -4.65
C HIS A 87 14.42 27.90 -3.35
N HIS A 88 13.38 27.09 -3.49
CA HIS A 88 13.13 26.01 -2.55
C HIS A 88 13.99 24.84 -3.00
N THR A 89 15.31 24.92 -2.76
CA THR A 89 16.21 23.82 -3.07
C THR A 89 15.92 22.69 -2.10
N PHE A 90 15.13 21.73 -2.57
CA PHE A 90 14.76 20.53 -1.84
C PHE A 90 16.02 19.65 -1.62
N VAL A 91 16.34 19.42 -0.34
CA VAL A 91 16.91 18.21 0.26
C VAL A 91 18.24 17.67 -0.30
N SER A 92 19.19 17.46 0.62
CA SER A 92 20.31 16.53 0.45
C SER A 92 19.78 15.09 0.28
N PHE A 93 19.64 14.61 -0.96
CA PHE A 93 19.22 13.24 -1.25
C PHE A 93 20.44 12.31 -1.35
N GLU A 94 20.85 11.75 -0.22
CA GLU A 94 21.75 10.59 -0.18
C GLU A 94 20.94 9.30 -0.15
N PHE A 95 20.22 8.98 -1.23
CA PHE A 95 19.44 7.74 -1.32
C PHE A 95 20.29 6.51 -1.67
N THR A 96 21.52 6.71 -2.15
CA THR A 96 22.39 5.68 -2.73
C THR A 96 23.77 6.26 -3.00
N GLU A 97 24.88 5.52 -2.95
CA GLU A 97 26.19 6.02 -3.39
C GLU A 97 26.32 6.09 -4.93
N ASN A 98 25.33 5.57 -5.66
CA ASN A 98 25.30 5.54 -7.10
C ASN A 98 24.84 6.90 -7.67
N VAL A 99 25.75 7.63 -8.33
CA VAL A 99 25.54 8.98 -8.86
C VAL A 99 24.44 9.03 -9.93
N GLU A 100 24.33 8.01 -10.78
CA GLU A 100 23.32 7.94 -11.85
C GLU A 100 21.92 7.78 -11.27
N LEU A 101 21.74 6.86 -10.32
CA LEU A 101 20.46 6.65 -9.65
C LEU A 101 20.01 7.88 -8.85
N ARG A 102 20.94 8.68 -8.30
CA ARG A 102 20.61 9.97 -7.65
C ARG A 102 20.07 11.01 -8.63
N ILE A 103 20.64 11.09 -9.84
CA ILE A 103 20.19 12.03 -10.88
C ILE A 103 18.77 11.67 -11.33
N ASP A 104 18.51 10.39 -11.58
CA ASP A 104 17.18 9.91 -12.00
C ASP A 104 16.11 10.13 -10.92
N ILE A 105 16.45 9.87 -9.65
CA ILE A 105 15.55 10.14 -8.52
C ILE A 105 15.25 11.64 -8.39
N SER A 106 16.27 12.48 -8.54
CA SER A 106 16.12 13.94 -8.45
C SER A 106 15.23 14.48 -9.58
N MET A 107 15.41 14.00 -10.81
CA MET A 107 14.60 14.38 -11.95
C MET A 107 13.15 13.89 -11.83
N ALA A 108 12.94 12.66 -11.36
CA ALA A 108 11.61 12.11 -11.16
C ALA A 108 10.85 12.89 -10.08
N LEU A 109 11.50 13.20 -8.95
CA LEU A 109 10.93 14.05 -7.89
C LEU A 109 10.68 15.49 -8.36
N ALA A 110 11.53 16.03 -9.24
CA ALA A 110 11.33 17.35 -9.84
C ALA A 110 10.04 17.45 -10.67
N SER A 111 9.55 16.33 -11.22
CA SER A 111 8.29 16.26 -11.96
C SER A 111 7.03 16.38 -11.08
N LEU A 112 7.17 16.25 -9.76
CA LEU A 112 6.06 16.36 -8.80
C LEU A 112 5.82 17.82 -8.43
N ASN A 113 4.56 18.16 -8.15
CA ASN A 113 4.26 19.45 -7.52
C ASN A 113 4.91 19.51 -6.12
N GLU A 114 5.17 20.74 -5.66
CA GLU A 114 5.93 20.97 -4.41
C GLU A 114 5.32 20.26 -3.20
N LEU A 115 4.00 20.27 -3.09
CA LEU A 115 3.29 19.68 -1.96
C LEU A 115 3.39 18.15 -1.95
N ASP A 116 3.33 17.51 -3.12
CA ASP A 116 3.48 16.06 -3.24
C ASP A 116 4.93 15.62 -2.93
N ARG A 117 5.91 16.41 -3.37
CA ARG A 117 7.34 16.21 -3.06
C ARG A 117 7.62 16.39 -1.57
N GLU A 118 7.01 17.41 -0.97
CA GLU A 118 7.09 17.66 0.47
C GLU A 118 6.50 16.51 1.27
N ILE A 119 5.33 15.99 0.88
CA ILE A 119 4.70 14.83 1.55
C ILE A 119 5.61 13.59 1.46
N ILE A 120 6.24 13.33 0.30
CA ILE A 120 7.19 12.22 0.13
C ILE A 120 8.39 12.39 1.04
N SER A 121 9.02 13.57 1.02
CA SER A 121 10.22 13.82 1.82
C SER A 121 9.93 13.75 3.32
N LEU A 122 8.80 14.30 3.78
CA LEU A 122 8.36 14.16 5.17
C LEU A 122 8.14 12.70 5.57
N HIS A 123 7.59 11.88 4.68
CA HIS A 123 7.32 10.49 4.99
C HIS A 123 8.57 9.61 4.99
N TYR A 124 9.37 9.67 3.93
CA TYR A 124 10.48 8.74 3.71
C TYR A 124 11.80 9.27 4.29
N ASP A 125 12.11 10.55 4.12
CA ASP A 125 13.34 11.14 4.68
C ASP A 125 13.12 11.56 6.13
N GLY A 126 11.99 12.20 6.40
CA GLY A 126 11.61 12.68 7.73
C GLY A 126 11.12 11.59 8.69
N GLY A 127 10.68 10.44 8.16
CA GLY A 127 10.13 9.34 8.95
C GLY A 127 8.81 9.66 9.65
N PHE A 128 8.07 10.68 9.17
CA PHE A 128 6.82 11.11 9.78
C PHE A 128 5.64 10.19 9.40
N LYS A 129 4.75 9.96 10.36
CA LYS A 129 3.50 9.24 10.15
C LYS A 129 2.53 10.11 9.35
N LEU A 130 1.67 9.49 8.55
CA LEU A 130 0.76 10.23 7.66
C LEU A 130 -0.21 11.17 8.40
N PHE A 131 -0.60 10.86 9.63
CA PHE A 131 -1.40 11.77 10.44
C PHE A 131 -0.60 13.00 10.88
N GLU A 132 0.67 12.82 11.28
CA GLU A 132 1.57 13.93 11.62
C GLU A 132 1.75 14.82 10.40
N ILE A 133 2.00 14.23 9.22
CA ILE A 133 2.11 14.96 7.95
C ILE A 133 0.82 15.74 7.66
N SER A 134 -0.36 15.15 7.90
CA SER A 134 -1.65 15.82 7.68
C SER A 134 -1.80 17.10 8.49
N GLU A 135 -1.36 17.10 9.75
CA GLU A 135 -1.32 18.29 10.59
C GLU A 135 -0.24 19.28 10.10
N MET A 136 0.91 18.79 9.65
CA MET A 136 2.03 19.62 9.16
C MET A 136 1.68 20.40 7.90
N VAL A 137 1.02 19.75 6.93
CA VAL A 137 0.68 20.37 5.63
C VAL A 137 -0.72 21.00 5.61
N GLY A 138 -1.48 20.89 6.70
CA GLY A 138 -2.83 21.47 6.80
C GLY A 138 -3.86 20.80 5.89
N LEU A 139 -3.70 19.51 5.61
CA LEU A 139 -4.60 18.73 4.77
C LEU A 139 -5.26 17.62 5.59
N SER A 140 -6.42 17.12 5.14
CA SER A 140 -7.00 15.92 5.77
C SER A 140 -6.08 14.71 5.58
N LEU A 141 -6.10 13.77 6.54
CA LEU A 141 -5.33 12.52 6.44
C LEU A 141 -5.60 11.77 5.11
N SER A 142 -6.85 11.78 4.65
CA SER A 142 -7.24 11.19 3.36
C SER A 142 -6.60 11.93 2.18
N ALA A 143 -6.51 13.26 2.22
CA ALA A 143 -5.85 14.05 1.18
C ALA A 143 -4.34 13.78 1.13
N VAL A 144 -3.66 13.67 2.29
CA VAL A 144 -2.23 13.30 2.35
C VAL A 144 -1.99 11.89 1.80
N LYS A 145 -2.79 10.90 2.21
CA LYS A 145 -2.72 9.53 1.67
C LYS A 145 -2.88 9.51 0.14
N ASN A 146 -3.89 10.21 -0.37
CA ASN A 146 -4.18 10.27 -1.81
C ASN A 146 -3.09 11.01 -2.60
N ARG A 147 -2.46 12.02 -2.00
CA ARG A 147 -1.34 12.74 -2.62
C ARG A 147 -0.08 11.87 -2.65
N LEU A 148 0.29 11.27 -1.52
CA LEU A 148 1.43 10.36 -1.44
C LEU A 148 1.30 9.21 -2.45
N TYR A 149 0.12 8.58 -2.52
CA TYR A 149 -0.15 7.51 -3.49
C TYR A 149 -0.01 7.99 -4.94
N ARG A 150 -0.60 9.14 -5.31
CA ARG A 150 -0.51 9.69 -6.67
C ARG A 150 0.92 10.06 -7.05
N ALA A 151 1.65 10.65 -6.11
CA ALA A 151 3.04 11.02 -6.28
C ALA A 151 3.91 9.78 -6.52
N LEU A 152 3.76 8.73 -5.70
CA LEU A 152 4.46 7.45 -5.88
C LEU A 152 4.06 6.74 -7.19
N LYS A 153 2.79 6.77 -7.59
CA LYS A 153 2.35 6.22 -8.89
C LYS A 153 3.01 6.94 -10.05
N LYS A 154 3.08 8.27 -10.00
CA LYS A 154 3.71 9.10 -11.04
C LYS A 154 5.21 8.85 -11.14
N LEU A 155 5.89 8.75 -9.99
CA LEU A 155 7.30 8.35 -9.93
C LEU A 155 7.50 6.95 -10.52
N ASN A 156 6.68 5.99 -10.13
CA ASN A 156 6.80 4.60 -10.61
C ASN A 156 6.60 4.50 -12.13
N GLN A 157 5.71 5.31 -12.72
CA GLN A 157 5.56 5.39 -14.18
C GLN A 157 6.81 5.95 -14.89
N GLN A 158 7.59 6.82 -14.24
CA GLN A 158 8.83 7.35 -14.81
C GLN A 158 10.00 6.35 -14.69
N PHE A 159 10.09 5.61 -13.58
CA PHE A 159 11.14 4.60 -13.39
C PHE A 159 10.88 3.29 -14.17
N HIS A 160 9.67 3.08 -14.69
CA HIS A 160 9.32 1.91 -15.50
C HIS A 160 9.69 2.01 -16.99
N TYR A 161 10.50 3.00 -17.41
CA TYR A 161 10.85 3.15 -18.83
C TYR A 161 11.98 2.24 -19.35
N ASP A 162 12.63 1.42 -18.51
CA ASP A 162 13.68 0.48 -18.95
C ASP A 162 13.36 -1.00 -18.70
N VAL A 163 12.07 -1.38 -18.70
CA VAL A 163 11.68 -2.78 -18.84
C VAL A 163 10.91 -2.94 -20.13
N GLU A 164 11.56 -3.53 -21.14
CA GLU A 164 11.00 -3.84 -22.46
C GLU A 164 9.52 -4.27 -22.38
N VAL A 165 8.63 -3.37 -22.83
CA VAL A 165 7.22 -3.67 -23.03
C VAL A 165 7.08 -4.50 -24.31
N ASN A 166 7.30 -5.80 -24.20
CA ASN A 166 6.85 -6.74 -25.21
C ASN A 166 5.32 -6.94 -25.07
N THR A 167 4.58 -6.15 -25.83
CA THR A 167 3.19 -6.31 -26.30
C THR A 167 2.32 -7.36 -25.55
N ALA A 168 1.85 -7.03 -24.34
CA ALA A 168 0.68 -7.67 -23.76
C ALA A 168 -0.58 -6.88 -24.19
N PRO A 169 -1.73 -7.52 -24.50
CA PRO A 169 -2.95 -6.78 -24.81
C PRO A 169 -3.35 -5.97 -23.57
N SER A 170 -3.75 -4.71 -23.76
CA SER A 170 -4.22 -3.86 -22.65
C SER A 170 -5.32 -4.58 -21.86
N ALA A 171 -5.36 -4.46 -20.53
CA ALA A 171 -6.37 -5.10 -19.70
C ALA A 171 -7.81 -4.78 -20.17
N ALA A 172 -8.02 -3.62 -20.79
CA ALA A 172 -9.29 -3.22 -21.41
C ALA A 172 -9.80 -4.18 -22.50
N ALA A 173 -8.92 -4.98 -23.13
CA ALA A 173 -9.32 -6.00 -24.09
C ALA A 173 -10.06 -7.19 -23.43
N PHE A 174 -9.81 -7.45 -22.14
CA PHE A 174 -10.32 -8.61 -21.41
C PHE A 174 -11.32 -8.25 -20.31
N ILE A 175 -11.60 -6.97 -20.12
CA ILE A 175 -12.44 -6.46 -19.05
C ILE A 175 -13.59 -5.64 -19.64
N HIS A 176 -14.78 -5.79 -19.06
CA HIS A 176 -15.93 -4.94 -19.32
C HIS A 176 -16.42 -4.33 -18.00
N LEU A 177 -16.33 -3.01 -17.85
CA LEU A 177 -16.75 -2.29 -16.64
C LEU A 177 -18.20 -1.81 -16.77
N ILE A 178 -19.03 -2.08 -15.76
CA ILE A 178 -20.43 -1.68 -15.72
C ILE A 178 -20.74 -1.07 -14.34
N SER A 179 -21.53 0.02 -14.34
CA SER A 179 -22.20 0.51 -13.12
C SER A 179 -23.42 -0.36 -12.84
N ALA A 180 -23.55 -0.92 -11.64
CA ALA A 180 -24.74 -1.70 -11.27
C ALA A 180 -26.03 -0.85 -11.31
N GLU A 181 -25.90 0.46 -11.09
CA GLU A 181 -27.03 1.39 -11.14
C GLU A 181 -26.98 2.25 -12.39
N HIS A 182 -28.06 2.22 -13.17
CA HIS A 182 -28.32 3.15 -14.26
C HIS A 182 -28.76 4.49 -13.68
N SER A 183 -27.80 5.37 -13.35
CA SER A 183 -28.09 6.80 -13.27
C SER A 183 -27.42 7.50 -14.44
N ALA A 184 -28.28 8.00 -15.34
CA ALA A 184 -27.93 8.91 -16.42
C ALA A 184 -27.37 10.21 -15.80
N GLY A 185 -26.06 10.23 -15.57
CA GLY A 185 -25.35 11.35 -15.00
C GLY A 185 -23.89 10.96 -14.87
N SER A 186 -23.12 11.20 -15.93
CA SER A 186 -21.71 10.83 -15.95
C SER A 186 -20.92 11.75 -15.01
N ASP A 187 -20.95 11.47 -13.71
CA ASP A 187 -20.15 12.20 -12.75
C ASP A 187 -18.66 11.96 -13.05
N SER A 188 -17.88 13.03 -13.02
CA SER A 188 -16.43 13.00 -13.27
C SER A 188 -15.71 12.02 -12.35
N ALA A 189 -16.22 11.86 -11.12
CA ALA A 189 -15.70 10.93 -10.13
C ALA A 189 -15.84 9.45 -10.57
N HIS A 190 -17.00 9.05 -11.11
CA HIS A 190 -17.20 7.67 -11.59
C HIS A 190 -16.31 7.34 -12.78
N LYS A 191 -16.14 8.27 -13.73
CA LYS A 191 -15.20 8.09 -14.85
C LYS A 191 -13.77 7.90 -14.35
N GLN A 192 -13.34 8.69 -13.36
CA GLN A 192 -12.01 8.57 -12.77
C GLN A 192 -11.83 7.24 -12.03
N VAL A 193 -12.85 6.72 -11.35
CA VAL A 193 -12.83 5.39 -10.73
C VAL A 193 -12.59 4.30 -11.76
N TYR A 194 -13.31 4.34 -12.88
CA TYR A 194 -13.16 3.33 -13.93
C TYR A 194 -11.77 3.38 -14.54
N GLN A 195 -11.27 4.59 -14.82
CA GLN A 195 -9.92 4.75 -15.31
C GLN A 195 -8.88 4.24 -14.31
N ASN A 196 -9.05 4.51 -13.01
CA ASN A 196 -8.15 4.02 -11.97
C ASN A 196 -8.14 2.49 -11.88
N ILE A 197 -9.30 1.84 -12.04
CA ILE A 197 -9.40 0.38 -12.10
C ILE A 197 -8.67 -0.15 -13.34
N ILE A 198 -8.93 0.41 -14.53
CA ILE A 198 -8.27 0.01 -15.77
C ILE A 198 -6.76 0.16 -15.67
N ASP A 199 -6.28 1.30 -15.18
CA ASP A 199 -4.85 1.57 -14.99
C ASP A 199 -4.20 0.54 -14.05
N HIS A 200 -4.83 0.30 -12.90
CA HIS A 200 -4.31 -0.61 -11.89
C HIS A 200 -4.28 -2.05 -12.41
N MET A 201 -5.31 -2.44 -13.16
CA MET A 201 -5.39 -3.75 -13.81
C MET A 201 -4.38 -3.90 -14.95
N SER A 202 -4.15 -2.88 -15.77
CA SER A 202 -3.31 -2.97 -16.98
C SER A 202 -1.89 -3.45 -16.70
N LEU A 203 -1.28 -3.01 -15.60
CA LEU A 203 0.04 -3.48 -15.19
C LEU A 203 0.02 -4.92 -14.67
N LYS A 204 -1.05 -5.32 -13.97
CA LYS A 204 -1.13 -6.62 -13.28
C LYS A 204 -1.62 -7.76 -14.17
N VAL A 205 -2.51 -7.48 -15.11
CA VAL A 205 -3.11 -8.51 -16.00
C VAL A 205 -2.05 -9.22 -16.84
N GLY A 206 -1.09 -8.49 -17.41
CA GLY A 206 0.02 -9.09 -18.15
C GLY A 206 0.86 -10.03 -17.30
N GLN A 207 1.16 -9.62 -16.05
CA GLN A 207 1.89 -10.44 -15.08
C GLN A 207 1.11 -11.71 -14.74
N ILE A 208 -0.20 -11.59 -14.50
CA ILE A 208 -1.06 -12.74 -14.18
C ILE A 208 -1.12 -13.71 -15.36
N PHE A 209 -1.36 -13.24 -16.58
CA PHE A 209 -1.39 -14.11 -17.77
C PHE A 209 -0.07 -14.84 -18.00
N ASN A 210 1.05 -14.13 -17.80
CA ASN A 210 2.37 -14.75 -17.91
C ASN A 210 2.63 -15.75 -16.80
N LEU A 211 2.11 -15.49 -15.59
CA LEU A 211 2.20 -16.39 -14.47
C LEU A 211 1.35 -17.64 -14.71
N VAL A 212 0.06 -17.54 -15.04
CA VAL A 212 -0.85 -18.70 -15.18
C VAL A 212 -0.89 -19.31 -16.58
N LYS A 213 -0.13 -18.75 -17.53
CA LYS A 213 -0.06 -19.18 -18.94
C LYS A 213 -1.46 -19.36 -19.56
N PHE A 214 -2.36 -18.42 -19.29
CA PHE A 214 -3.76 -18.47 -19.70
C PHE A 214 -4.31 -17.06 -19.90
N LYS A 215 -5.24 -16.93 -20.85
CA LYS A 215 -6.04 -15.73 -21.11
C LYS A 215 -7.51 -16.15 -21.09
N PRO A 216 -8.42 -15.33 -20.56
CA PRO A 216 -9.81 -15.71 -20.44
C PRO A 216 -10.46 -15.85 -21.82
N SER A 217 -11.34 -16.84 -21.96
CA SER A 217 -12.08 -17.11 -23.20
C SER A 217 -13.15 -16.05 -23.49
N LYS A 218 -13.63 -15.36 -22.44
CA LYS A 218 -14.63 -14.30 -22.50
C LYS A 218 -14.16 -13.09 -21.70
N LYS A 219 -14.61 -11.88 -22.09
CA LYS A 219 -14.35 -10.67 -21.29
C LYS A 219 -14.96 -10.83 -19.90
N ILE A 220 -14.16 -10.60 -18.87
CA ILE A 220 -14.60 -10.59 -17.47
C ILE A 220 -15.35 -9.28 -17.21
N THR A 221 -16.58 -9.39 -16.73
CA THR A 221 -17.38 -8.21 -16.36
C THR A 221 -17.03 -7.79 -14.95
N ILE A 222 -16.81 -6.50 -14.72
CA ILE A 222 -16.66 -5.92 -13.39
C ILE A 222 -17.86 -5.00 -13.16
N GLU A 223 -18.74 -5.43 -12.27
CA GLU A 223 -19.93 -4.72 -11.86
C GLU A 223 -19.66 -4.00 -10.54
N ILE A 224 -19.74 -2.66 -10.57
CA ILE A 224 -19.40 -1.80 -9.44
C ILE A 224 -20.69 -1.27 -8.81
N TYR A 225 -20.90 -1.58 -7.54
CA TYR A 225 -22.02 -1.11 -6.73
C TYR A 225 -21.67 0.19 -6.02
N GLU A 226 -22.64 1.08 -5.82
CA GLU A 226 -22.41 2.43 -5.28
C GLU A 226 -21.66 2.42 -3.95
N ASN A 227 -22.03 1.49 -3.07
CA ASN A 227 -21.49 1.38 -1.72
C ASN A 227 -21.56 -0.08 -1.21
N LEU A 228 -21.01 -0.33 -0.03
CA LEU A 228 -20.90 -1.68 0.52
C LEU A 228 -22.28 -2.33 0.76
N GLN A 229 -23.25 -1.55 1.22
CA GLN A 229 -24.60 -2.03 1.50
C GLN A 229 -25.34 -2.42 0.20
N ALA A 230 -25.23 -1.61 -0.85
CA ALA A 230 -25.78 -1.92 -2.17
C ALA A 230 -25.18 -3.23 -2.73
N PHE A 231 -23.87 -3.43 -2.57
CA PHE A 231 -23.21 -4.68 -2.92
C PHE A 231 -23.78 -5.87 -2.12
N HIS A 232 -23.87 -5.77 -0.79
CA HIS A 232 -24.41 -6.82 0.08
C HIS A 232 -25.84 -7.23 -0.29
N LEU A 233 -26.69 -6.26 -0.61
CA LEU A 233 -28.05 -6.51 -1.09
C LEU A 233 -28.04 -7.24 -2.44
N ALA A 234 -27.20 -6.82 -3.38
CA ALA A 234 -27.14 -7.38 -4.73
C ALA A 234 -26.60 -8.82 -4.80
N VAL A 235 -25.82 -9.24 -3.80
CA VAL A 235 -25.33 -10.63 -3.67
C VAL A 235 -26.17 -11.46 -2.69
N ASN A 236 -27.33 -10.95 -2.26
CA ASN A 236 -28.28 -11.61 -1.36
C ASN A 236 -27.68 -11.96 0.02
N GLU A 237 -26.76 -11.13 0.52
CA GLU A 237 -26.08 -11.28 1.81
C GLU A 237 -26.16 -9.97 2.62
N PRO A 238 -27.35 -9.50 3.02
CA PRO A 238 -27.54 -8.18 3.65
C PRO A 238 -26.86 -8.02 5.01
N ASN A 239 -26.52 -9.14 5.66
CA ASN A 239 -25.85 -9.17 6.96
C ASN A 239 -24.39 -9.63 6.85
N ALA A 240 -23.82 -9.61 5.64
CA ALA A 240 -22.43 -9.97 5.45
C ALA A 240 -21.49 -9.09 6.29
N PRO A 241 -20.35 -9.64 6.75
CA PRO A 241 -19.38 -8.86 7.49
C PRO A 241 -18.78 -7.74 6.62
N ASN A 242 -18.39 -6.64 7.24
CA ASN A 242 -17.87 -5.45 6.53
C ASN A 242 -16.62 -5.71 5.68
N TRP A 243 -15.86 -6.77 5.97
CA TRP A 243 -14.71 -7.17 5.17
C TRP A 243 -15.11 -7.81 3.83
N PHE A 244 -16.34 -8.33 3.70
CA PHE A 244 -16.87 -8.92 2.46
C PHE A 244 -17.32 -7.81 1.51
N MET A 245 -16.51 -7.56 0.48
CA MET A 245 -16.57 -6.36 -0.36
C MET A 245 -16.69 -6.65 -1.85
N GLY A 246 -16.54 -7.92 -2.22
CA GLY A 246 -16.60 -8.36 -3.60
C GLY A 246 -16.63 -9.89 -3.71
N VAL A 247 -17.21 -10.37 -4.80
CA VAL A 247 -17.36 -11.79 -5.10
C VAL A 247 -17.24 -12.05 -6.59
N VAL A 248 -16.90 -13.29 -6.95
CA VAL A 248 -16.90 -13.78 -8.33
C VAL A 248 -18.11 -14.68 -8.54
N GLU A 249 -18.99 -14.30 -9.46
CA GLU A 249 -20.15 -15.08 -9.90
C GLU A 249 -20.06 -15.34 -11.40
N GLY A 250 -19.72 -16.58 -11.78
CA GLY A 250 -19.46 -16.93 -13.18
C GLY A 250 -18.28 -16.13 -13.74
N ASN A 251 -18.53 -15.30 -14.76
CA ASN A 251 -17.54 -14.42 -15.37
C ASN A 251 -17.67 -12.95 -14.94
N THR A 252 -18.41 -12.71 -13.84
CA THR A 252 -18.69 -11.38 -13.31
C THR A 252 -18.05 -11.22 -11.94
N ILE A 253 -17.28 -10.15 -11.79
CA ILE A 253 -16.79 -9.64 -10.52
C ILE A 253 -17.78 -8.60 -10.04
N LYS A 254 -18.46 -8.89 -8.93
CA LYS A 254 -19.33 -7.95 -8.24
C LYS A 254 -18.53 -7.32 -7.11
N ILE A 255 -18.43 -6.00 -7.05
CA ILE A 255 -17.58 -5.31 -6.06
C ILE A 255 -18.15 -3.96 -5.66
N THR A 256 -17.93 -3.55 -4.41
CA THR A 256 -18.27 -2.20 -3.95
C THR A 256 -17.37 -1.12 -4.58
N SER A 257 -17.89 0.09 -4.72
CA SER A 257 -17.16 1.24 -5.25
C SER A 257 -16.02 1.65 -4.31
N PRO A 258 -14.82 1.98 -4.85
CA PRO A 258 -13.74 2.53 -4.05
C PRO A 258 -14.05 3.90 -3.47
N LEU A 259 -15.09 4.60 -3.94
CA LEU A 259 -15.57 5.85 -3.35
C LEU A 259 -16.32 5.65 -2.02
N GLN A 260 -16.98 4.51 -1.85
CA GLN A 260 -17.71 4.15 -0.62
C GLN A 260 -17.40 2.71 -0.21
N PRO A 261 -16.13 2.40 0.15
CA PRO A 261 -15.64 1.04 0.30
C PRO A 261 -16.11 0.33 1.59
N GLY A 262 -16.78 1.06 2.48
CA GLY A 262 -17.12 0.59 3.83
C GLY A 262 -15.98 0.76 4.85
N PRO A 263 -16.19 0.35 6.11
CA PRO A 263 -15.29 0.70 7.21
C PRO A 263 -14.00 -0.14 7.28
N GLU A 264 -13.99 -1.34 6.69
CA GLU A 264 -12.83 -2.25 6.70
C GLU A 264 -11.89 -2.06 5.49
N HIS A 265 -12.26 -1.18 4.55
CA HIS A 265 -11.59 -1.04 3.27
C HIS A 265 -11.21 0.41 2.96
N THR A 266 -10.23 0.55 2.09
CA THR A 266 -9.76 1.82 1.56
C THR A 266 -9.96 1.83 0.05
N TYR A 267 -9.92 3.02 -0.56
CA TYR A 267 -9.94 3.15 -2.02
C TYR A 267 -8.92 2.21 -2.70
N GLU A 268 -7.69 2.16 -2.18
CA GLU A 268 -6.62 1.33 -2.72
C GLU A 268 -6.87 -0.17 -2.50
N SER A 269 -7.40 -0.58 -1.35
CA SER A 269 -7.70 -2.00 -1.11
C SER A 269 -8.80 -2.49 -2.05
N ILE A 270 -9.77 -1.65 -2.43
CA ILE A 270 -10.75 -2.02 -3.47
C ILE A 270 -10.07 -2.23 -4.82
N LEU A 271 -9.18 -1.34 -5.26
CA LEU A 271 -8.45 -1.50 -6.53
C LEU A 271 -7.64 -2.81 -6.55
N LYS A 272 -6.94 -3.10 -5.45
CA LYS A 272 -6.18 -4.36 -5.28
C LYS A 272 -7.12 -5.57 -5.28
N SER A 273 -8.29 -5.47 -4.66
CA SER A 273 -9.28 -6.54 -4.65
C SER A 273 -9.85 -6.84 -6.03
N VAL A 274 -9.92 -5.86 -6.94
CA VAL A 274 -10.27 -6.15 -8.35
C VAL A 274 -9.23 -7.09 -8.98
N VAL A 275 -7.94 -6.87 -8.75
CA VAL A 275 -6.85 -7.75 -9.23
C VAL A 275 -6.96 -9.14 -8.60
N HIS A 276 -7.26 -9.20 -7.31
CA HIS A 276 -7.48 -10.44 -6.57
C HIS A 276 -8.64 -11.25 -7.17
N LEU A 277 -9.82 -10.64 -7.32
CA LEU A 277 -11.03 -11.29 -7.86
C LEU A 277 -10.86 -11.68 -9.34
N PHE A 278 -10.16 -10.88 -10.13
CA PHE A 278 -9.81 -11.22 -11.52
C PHE A 278 -8.92 -12.46 -11.59
N THR A 279 -7.91 -12.54 -10.72
CA THR A 279 -7.05 -13.71 -10.63
C THR A 279 -7.86 -14.97 -10.27
N ILE A 280 -8.81 -14.85 -9.33
CA ILE A 280 -9.72 -15.95 -8.98
C ILE A 280 -10.56 -16.38 -10.18
N CYS A 281 -11.11 -15.44 -10.94
CA CYS A 281 -11.90 -15.72 -12.14
C CYS A 281 -11.10 -16.58 -13.13
N LEU A 282 -9.84 -16.20 -13.41
CA LEU A 282 -8.97 -16.96 -14.32
C LEU A 282 -8.66 -18.36 -13.79
N VAL A 283 -8.32 -18.48 -12.50
CA VAL A 283 -7.97 -19.79 -11.92
C VAL A 283 -9.18 -20.73 -11.98
N LYS A 284 -10.38 -20.23 -11.67
CA LYS A 284 -11.63 -21.00 -11.76
C LYS A 284 -12.00 -21.35 -13.20
N GLU A 285 -11.66 -20.50 -14.18
CA GLU A 285 -11.83 -20.81 -15.60
C GLU A 285 -10.86 -21.90 -16.08
N ILE A 286 -9.60 -21.87 -15.62
CA ILE A 286 -8.61 -22.91 -15.95
C ILE A 286 -9.05 -24.26 -15.39
N ASN A 287 -9.42 -24.29 -14.11
CA ASN A 287 -9.94 -25.50 -13.48
C ASN A 287 -10.87 -25.14 -12.31
N PRO A 288 -12.19 -25.40 -12.43
CA PRO A 288 -13.15 -25.08 -11.37
C PRO A 288 -13.00 -25.96 -10.12
N ALA A 289 -12.31 -27.10 -10.21
CA ALA A 289 -12.01 -27.98 -9.08
C ALA A 289 -10.78 -27.54 -8.28
N THR A 290 -10.17 -26.40 -8.62
CA THR A 290 -9.01 -25.85 -7.89
C THR A 290 -9.37 -25.56 -6.42
N PRO A 291 -8.61 -26.10 -5.45
CA PRO A 291 -8.79 -25.81 -4.02
C PRO A 291 -8.80 -24.31 -3.68
N LYS A 292 -9.61 -23.92 -2.68
CA LYS A 292 -9.81 -22.50 -2.28
C LYS A 292 -8.52 -21.78 -1.95
N TRP A 293 -7.64 -22.43 -1.21
CA TRP A 293 -6.36 -21.84 -0.82
C TRP A 293 -5.49 -21.44 -2.02
N ILE A 294 -5.58 -22.13 -3.15
CA ILE A 294 -4.78 -21.81 -4.34
C ILE A 294 -5.29 -20.52 -4.97
N TYR A 295 -6.59 -20.43 -5.29
CA TYR A 295 -7.11 -19.24 -5.97
C TYR A 295 -7.15 -18.03 -5.04
N GLN A 296 -7.47 -18.20 -3.76
CA GLN A 296 -7.44 -17.12 -2.77
C GLN A 296 -6.01 -16.65 -2.50
N GLY A 297 -5.09 -17.59 -2.30
CA GLY A 297 -3.68 -17.31 -2.06
C GLY A 297 -3.04 -16.61 -3.25
N LEU A 298 -3.27 -17.12 -4.47
CA LEU A 298 -2.69 -16.55 -5.68
C LEU A 298 -3.29 -15.17 -5.99
N GLY A 299 -4.60 -15.00 -5.82
CA GLY A 299 -5.23 -13.70 -5.95
C GLY A 299 -4.65 -12.69 -4.95
N GLY A 300 -4.50 -13.08 -3.68
CA GLY A 300 -3.90 -12.22 -2.65
C GLY A 300 -2.44 -11.87 -2.94
N TYR A 301 -1.67 -12.84 -3.43
CA TYR A 301 -0.27 -12.69 -3.82
C TYR A 301 -0.09 -11.71 -4.98
N GLN A 302 -0.83 -11.89 -6.08
CA GLN A 302 -0.73 -11.03 -7.28
C GLN A 302 -1.22 -9.61 -7.02
N ALA A 303 -2.29 -9.48 -6.23
CA ALA A 303 -2.83 -8.18 -5.84
C ALA A 303 -1.94 -7.43 -4.84
N GLN A 304 -1.00 -8.11 -4.18
CA GLN A 304 -0.28 -7.57 -3.02
C GLN A 304 -1.29 -6.96 -2.01
N LEU A 305 -2.37 -7.72 -1.77
CA LEU A 305 -3.52 -7.26 -0.99
C LEU A 305 -3.14 -6.99 0.46
N MET A 306 -2.18 -7.76 0.97
CA MET A 306 -1.63 -7.66 2.32
C MET A 306 -0.13 -7.43 2.25
N THR A 307 0.39 -6.61 3.18
CA THR A 307 1.83 -6.45 3.35
C THR A 307 2.41 -7.64 4.09
N GLU A 308 3.68 -7.97 3.85
CA GLU A 308 4.38 -9.00 4.60
C GLU A 308 4.31 -8.75 6.11
N ARG A 309 4.50 -7.50 6.54
CA ARG A 309 4.36 -7.11 7.96
C ARG A 309 2.98 -7.44 8.52
N TYR A 310 1.91 -7.20 7.77
CA TYR A 310 0.54 -7.50 8.20
C TYR A 310 0.29 -9.01 8.29
N ILE A 311 0.77 -9.78 7.30
CA ILE A 311 0.68 -11.25 7.31
C ILE A 311 1.41 -11.79 8.54
N ASN A 312 2.67 -11.39 8.72
CA ASN A 312 3.49 -11.84 9.84
C ASN A 312 2.83 -11.51 11.19
N LYS A 313 2.37 -10.27 11.37
CA LYS A 313 1.70 -9.86 12.62
C LYS A 313 0.41 -10.64 12.89
N SER A 314 -0.33 -11.02 11.85
CA SER A 314 -1.65 -11.67 12.00
C SER A 314 -1.55 -13.18 12.25
N ILE A 315 -0.48 -13.85 11.82
CA ILE A 315 -0.33 -15.30 11.98
C ILE A 315 0.75 -15.72 12.99
N VAL A 316 1.65 -14.83 13.42
CA VAL A 316 2.81 -15.21 14.27
C VAL A 316 2.42 -15.95 15.55
N GLN A 317 1.38 -15.53 16.26
CA GLN A 317 0.94 -16.20 17.49
C GLN A 317 0.36 -17.58 17.21
N LEU A 318 -0.41 -17.73 16.12
CA LEU A 318 -0.97 -19.02 15.69
C LEU A 318 0.14 -20.00 15.31
N VAL A 319 1.15 -19.53 14.56
CA VAL A 319 2.30 -20.35 14.18
C VAL A 319 3.11 -20.78 15.42
N LYS A 320 3.40 -19.86 16.35
CA LYS A 320 4.10 -20.18 17.61
C LYS A 320 3.33 -21.19 18.48
N GLN A 321 1.99 -21.21 18.40
CA GLN A 321 1.14 -22.16 19.12
C GLN A 321 0.88 -23.47 18.35
N GLY A 322 1.42 -23.62 17.14
CA GLY A 322 1.15 -24.79 16.28
C GLY A 322 -0.26 -24.83 15.69
N LEU A 323 -1.04 -23.75 15.81
CA LEU A 323 -2.41 -23.61 15.30
C LEU A 323 -2.40 -23.22 13.81
N ILE A 324 -1.74 -24.06 12.99
CA ILE A 324 -1.63 -23.86 11.54
C ILE A 324 -2.67 -24.74 10.82
N PRO A 325 -3.61 -24.15 10.06
CA PRO A 325 -4.65 -24.88 9.34
C PRO A 325 -4.11 -25.95 8.39
N SER A 326 -4.87 -27.02 8.18
CA SER A 326 -4.59 -28.01 7.12
C SER A 326 -4.99 -27.49 5.74
N LEU A 327 -4.57 -28.18 4.67
CA LEU A 327 -5.01 -27.84 3.31
C LEU A 327 -6.53 -28.03 3.14
N GLU A 328 -7.13 -28.94 3.90
CA GLU A 328 -8.58 -29.16 3.92
C GLU A 328 -9.31 -28.00 4.61
N ASP A 329 -8.81 -27.53 5.76
CA ASP A 329 -9.32 -26.33 6.43
C ASP A 329 -9.29 -25.11 5.51
N LEU A 330 -8.22 -24.95 4.73
CA LEU A 330 -8.05 -23.84 3.79
C LEU A 330 -8.81 -24.04 2.47
N SER A 331 -9.46 -25.20 2.30
CA SER A 331 -10.35 -25.49 1.19
C SER A 331 -11.84 -25.27 1.54
N ASP A 332 -12.15 -24.96 2.79
CA ASP A 332 -13.52 -24.71 3.26
C ASP A 332 -14.12 -23.44 2.64
N ASN A 333 -15.29 -23.58 2.01
CA ASN A 333 -16.01 -22.47 1.38
C ASN A 333 -16.83 -21.60 2.35
N SER A 334 -16.96 -22.01 3.62
CA SER A 334 -17.68 -21.27 4.65
C SER A 334 -16.91 -20.04 5.18
N TRP A 335 -17.56 -19.28 6.07
CA TRP A 335 -16.95 -18.15 6.78
C TRP A 335 -15.85 -18.58 7.77
N GLU A 336 -15.80 -19.86 8.17
CA GLU A 336 -14.73 -20.40 9.04
C GLU A 336 -13.34 -20.25 8.42
N PHE A 337 -13.28 -20.16 7.09
CA PHE A 337 -12.06 -19.85 6.37
C PHE A 337 -11.36 -18.60 6.92
N GLU A 338 -12.09 -17.51 7.17
CA GLU A 338 -11.46 -16.28 7.70
C GLU A 338 -11.21 -16.33 9.21
N THR A 339 -12.07 -17.03 9.97
CA THR A 339 -11.84 -17.29 11.40
C THR A 339 -10.47 -17.95 11.62
N LYS A 340 -10.06 -18.84 10.71
CA LYS A 340 -8.77 -19.53 10.71
C LYS A 340 -7.62 -18.77 10.04
N LYS A 341 -7.80 -17.49 9.69
CA LYS A 341 -6.83 -16.69 8.92
C LYS A 341 -6.49 -17.29 7.56
N GLY A 342 -7.54 -17.79 6.88
CA GLY A 342 -7.43 -18.50 5.63
C GLY A 342 -6.79 -17.69 4.52
N PHE A 343 -7.09 -16.39 4.39
CA PHE A 343 -6.45 -15.55 3.37
C PHE A 343 -4.93 -15.44 3.59
N GLN A 344 -4.50 -15.26 4.84
CA GLN A 344 -3.10 -15.08 5.21
C GLN A 344 -2.33 -16.39 5.01
N PHE A 345 -2.85 -17.52 5.51
CA PHE A 345 -2.20 -18.81 5.31
C PHE A 345 -2.18 -19.23 3.84
N SER A 346 -3.27 -19.01 3.09
CA SER A 346 -3.31 -19.26 1.64
C SER A 346 -2.27 -18.44 0.88
N TYR A 347 -2.08 -17.16 1.26
CA TYR A 347 -1.01 -16.33 0.71
C TYR A 347 0.36 -16.98 0.96
N THR A 348 0.65 -17.37 2.21
CA THR A 348 1.95 -17.97 2.54
C THR A 348 2.18 -19.32 1.87
N LEU A 349 1.13 -20.10 1.62
CA LEU A 349 1.21 -21.34 0.84
C LEU A 349 1.61 -21.08 -0.60
N VAL A 350 0.95 -20.13 -1.27
CA VAL A 350 1.30 -19.79 -2.65
C VAL A 350 2.69 -19.16 -2.73
N GLU A 351 3.04 -18.30 -1.77
CA GLU A 351 4.40 -17.78 -1.63
C GLU A 351 5.43 -18.92 -1.48
N PHE A 352 5.14 -19.91 -0.63
CA PHE A 352 5.99 -21.08 -0.45
C PHE A 352 6.15 -21.89 -1.76
N VAL A 353 5.04 -22.16 -2.47
CA VAL A 353 5.09 -22.85 -3.78
C VAL A 353 5.97 -22.07 -4.77
N LEU A 354 5.77 -20.76 -4.87
CA LEU A 354 6.52 -19.92 -5.80
C LEU A 354 8.00 -19.84 -5.46
N LYS A 355 8.35 -19.74 -4.17
CA LYS A 355 9.76 -19.67 -3.72
C LYS A 355 10.49 -21.00 -3.86
N GLN A 356 9.84 -22.11 -3.52
CA GLN A 356 10.50 -23.42 -3.47
C GLN A 356 10.45 -24.19 -4.79
N TYR A 357 9.38 -24.03 -5.57
CA TYR A 357 9.14 -24.84 -6.77
C TYR A 357 8.98 -23.99 -8.04
N GLY A 358 8.65 -22.70 -7.91
CA GLY A 358 8.49 -21.78 -9.03
C GLY A 358 7.10 -21.83 -9.69
N SER A 359 6.87 -20.90 -10.62
CA SER A 359 5.57 -20.69 -11.26
C SER A 359 5.12 -21.85 -12.15
N THR A 360 6.05 -22.65 -12.68
CA THR A 360 5.73 -23.84 -13.49
C THR A 360 4.98 -24.89 -12.66
N PHE A 361 5.39 -25.13 -11.42
CA PHE A 361 4.73 -26.10 -10.54
C PHE A 361 3.36 -25.60 -10.10
N LEU A 362 3.25 -24.30 -9.76
CA LEU A 362 1.96 -23.69 -9.46
C LEU A 362 0.98 -23.82 -10.64
N ASN A 363 1.44 -23.66 -11.89
CA ASN A 363 0.62 -23.87 -13.08
C ASN A 363 0.11 -25.30 -13.25
N LYS A 364 0.99 -26.27 -13.01
CA LYS A 364 0.61 -27.69 -13.05
C LYS A 364 -0.43 -27.97 -11.97
N LEU A 365 -0.23 -27.45 -10.76
CA LEU A 365 -1.14 -27.62 -9.65
C LEU A 365 -2.52 -27.00 -9.92
N ILE A 366 -2.58 -25.81 -10.51
CA ILE A 366 -3.86 -25.18 -10.91
C ILE A 366 -4.59 -26.06 -11.93
N ARG A 367 -3.88 -26.62 -12.92
CA ARG A 367 -4.51 -27.46 -13.98
C ARG A 367 -4.92 -28.84 -13.48
N SER A 368 -4.17 -29.41 -12.53
CA SER A 368 -4.35 -30.79 -12.07
C SER A 368 -4.15 -30.90 -10.55
N PRO A 369 -5.05 -30.32 -9.73
CA PRO A 369 -4.90 -30.29 -8.28
C PRO A 369 -4.92 -31.69 -7.63
N SER A 370 -5.57 -32.66 -8.27
CA SER A 370 -5.58 -34.07 -7.84
C SER A 370 -4.26 -34.81 -8.11
N ASP A 371 -3.40 -34.27 -8.97
CA ASP A 371 -2.10 -34.87 -9.33
C ASP A 371 -0.96 -34.38 -8.43
N PHE A 372 -1.29 -34.01 -7.19
CA PHE A 372 -0.42 -33.31 -6.26
C PHE A 372 0.92 -34.03 -6.05
N GLU A 373 0.89 -35.35 -5.84
CA GLU A 373 2.08 -36.13 -5.50
C GLU A 373 3.05 -36.22 -6.68
N ASN A 374 2.55 -36.39 -7.90
CA ASN A 374 3.39 -36.41 -9.10
C ASN A 374 3.96 -35.02 -9.40
N ILE A 375 3.19 -33.96 -9.13
CA ILE A 375 3.65 -32.59 -9.34
C ILE A 375 4.80 -32.25 -8.39
N PHE A 376 4.69 -32.55 -7.09
CA PHE A 376 5.67 -32.14 -6.09
C PHE A 376 6.69 -33.22 -5.71
N GLY A 377 6.49 -34.47 -6.13
CA GLY A 377 7.33 -35.60 -5.76
C GLY A 377 7.22 -35.98 -4.28
N CYS A 378 6.15 -35.58 -3.60
CA CYS A 378 5.89 -35.91 -2.19
C CYS A 378 4.40 -35.91 -1.87
N THR A 379 4.02 -36.55 -0.77
CA THR A 379 2.62 -36.56 -0.32
C THR A 379 2.15 -35.15 0.06
N ALA A 380 0.84 -34.90 0.06
CA ALA A 380 0.27 -33.65 0.55
C ALA A 380 0.61 -33.39 2.03
N SER A 381 0.76 -34.45 2.82
CA SER A 381 1.18 -34.39 4.22
C SER A 381 2.62 -33.88 4.35
N ASP A 382 3.56 -34.45 3.59
CA ASP A 382 4.97 -34.03 3.60
C ASP A 382 5.14 -32.59 3.10
N PHE A 383 4.39 -32.22 2.07
CA PHE A 383 4.36 -30.84 1.59
C PHE A 383 3.88 -29.87 2.68
N CYS A 384 2.77 -30.21 3.35
CA CYS A 384 2.21 -29.41 4.42
C CYS A 384 3.20 -29.28 5.60
N HIS A 385 3.92 -30.36 5.91
CA HIS A 385 4.98 -30.35 6.91
C HIS A 385 6.10 -29.37 6.54
N LYS A 386 6.64 -29.45 5.32
CA LYS A 386 7.69 -28.53 4.84
C LYS A 386 7.25 -27.07 4.85
N TRP A 387 5.99 -26.80 4.46
CA TRP A 387 5.44 -25.46 4.53
C TRP A 387 5.34 -24.96 5.98
N LYS A 388 4.84 -25.79 6.91
CA LYS A 388 4.76 -25.46 8.34
C LYS A 388 6.13 -25.21 8.96
N GLU A 389 7.13 -26.00 8.61
CA GLU A 389 8.53 -25.76 9.01
C GLU A 389 9.03 -24.41 8.48
N SER A 390 8.78 -24.10 7.20
CA SER A 390 9.18 -22.80 6.63
C SER A 390 8.53 -21.60 7.34
N LEU A 391 7.29 -21.77 7.84
CA LEU A 391 6.61 -20.75 8.65
C LEU A 391 7.24 -20.65 10.04
N ALA A 392 7.57 -21.76 10.68
CA ALA A 392 8.26 -21.75 11.97
C ALA A 392 9.62 -21.02 11.86
N ASP A 393 10.38 -21.31 10.80
CA ASP A 393 11.67 -20.67 10.51
C ASP A 393 11.55 -19.18 10.27
N ARG A 394 10.47 -18.75 9.58
CA ARG A 394 10.16 -17.33 9.35
C ARG A 394 10.03 -16.52 10.64
N PHE A 395 9.67 -17.17 11.76
CA PHE A 395 9.44 -16.52 13.05
C PHE A 395 10.40 -16.99 14.16
N ARG A 396 11.48 -17.70 13.81
CA ARG A 396 12.60 -17.90 14.74
C ARG A 396 13.28 -16.55 14.96
N GLU A 397 13.40 -16.19 16.24
CA GLU A 397 14.00 -14.94 16.71
C GLU A 397 15.49 -14.84 16.37
#